data_AF-A0A552AP08-F1
#
_entry.id   AF-A0A552AP08-F1
#
_cell.length_a   1.000
_cell.length_b   1.000
_cell.length_c   1.000
_cell.angle_alpha   90.00
_cell.angle_beta   90.00
_cell.angle_gamma   90.00
#
_symmetry.space_group_name_H-M   'P 1'
#
loop_
_entity.id
_entity.type
_entity.pdbx_description
1 polymer ?
#
loop_
_entity_poly.entity_id
_entity_poly.type
_entity_poly.pdbx_seq_one_letter_code
_entity_poly.pdbx_strand_id
1 'polypeptide(L)'
;MKTVHDCWAMLETFNCQYGAHLFDGENASIYVNHWLDVDASLTNEFSRKNSEGFVGHCLFVFRGVKKFELKVTTYRLVDQQTLWNPPISFIYSGEAGGSTLLYNFEGSLQGFPSSVAISIEASTFELQILGADEPSIG
;
A
#
# COMPACT_ATOMS: atom_id res chain seq x y z
N MET A 1 -3.11 7.73 16.26
CA MET A 1 -2.07 7.31 15.30
C MET A 1 -0.82 6.79 16.01
N LYS A 2 -0.21 5.71 15.51
CA LYS A 2 1.12 5.19 15.93
C LYS A 2 2.01 5.06 14.69
N THR A 3 3.25 5.52 14.76
CA THR A 3 4.24 5.36 13.68
C THR A 3 5.27 4.31 14.06
N VAL A 4 5.55 3.39 13.14
CA VAL A 4 6.58 2.35 13.26
C VAL A 4 7.55 2.52 12.10
N HIS A 5 8.83 2.70 12.42
CA HIS A 5 9.89 2.90 11.42
C HIS A 5 10.54 1.56 11.07
N ASP A 6 11.06 1.45 9.84
CA ASP A 6 11.92 0.35 9.38
C ASP A 6 11.33 -1.06 9.55
N CYS A 7 9.99 -1.17 9.56
CA CYS A 7 9.29 -2.44 9.81
C CYS A 7 8.89 -3.18 8.53
N TRP A 8 9.41 -2.82 7.35
CA TRP A 8 8.98 -3.43 6.08
C TRP A 8 9.09 -4.95 6.07
N ALA A 9 10.17 -5.49 6.65
CA ALA A 9 10.39 -6.94 6.75
C ALA A 9 9.42 -7.67 7.70
N MET A 10 8.57 -6.93 8.43
CA MET A 10 7.55 -7.47 9.34
C MET A 10 6.15 -7.50 8.69
N LEU A 11 6.04 -7.15 7.41
CA LEU A 11 4.78 -7.00 6.68
C LEU A 11 4.73 -7.97 5.51
N GLU A 12 3.62 -8.68 5.35
CA GLU A 12 3.32 -9.39 4.09
C GLU A 12 2.35 -8.53 3.28
N THR A 13 2.89 -7.88 2.26
CA THR A 13 2.17 -6.90 1.44
C THR A 13 1.63 -7.49 0.14
N PHE A 14 1.50 -8.81 0.08
CA PHE A 14 0.88 -9.53 -1.03
C PHE A 14 -0.63 -9.61 -0.81
N ASN A 15 -1.42 -9.33 -1.84
CA ASN A 15 -2.88 -9.38 -1.80
C ASN A 15 -3.56 -8.44 -0.80
N CYS A 16 -2.89 -7.38 -0.35
CA CYS A 16 -3.53 -6.35 0.44
C CYS A 16 -4.60 -5.61 -0.39
N GLN A 17 -5.53 -4.96 0.31
CA GLN A 17 -6.51 -4.08 -0.30
C GLN A 17 -6.12 -2.62 -0.08
N TYR A 18 -5.68 -1.93 -1.12
CA TYR A 18 -5.24 -0.55 -1.09
C TYR A 18 -6.38 0.43 -1.37
N GLY A 19 -6.25 1.66 -0.89
CA GLY A 19 -7.19 2.74 -1.15
C GLY A 19 -6.52 3.95 -1.78
N ALA A 20 -6.82 5.13 -1.24
CA ALA A 20 -6.23 6.39 -1.70
C ALA A 20 -4.70 6.36 -1.59
N HIS A 21 -4.05 7.03 -2.55
CA HIS A 21 -2.63 7.29 -2.52
C HIS A 21 -2.38 8.78 -2.79
N LEU A 22 -1.34 9.32 -2.16
CA LEU A 22 -0.86 10.67 -2.39
C LEU A 22 0.62 10.59 -2.74
N PHE A 23 1.02 11.32 -3.78
CA PHE A 23 2.41 11.49 -4.16
C PHE A 23 2.66 12.95 -4.50
N ASP A 24 3.59 13.60 -3.80
CA ASP A 24 3.89 15.04 -3.94
C ASP A 24 5.16 15.33 -4.75
N GLY A 25 5.81 14.30 -5.29
CA GLY A 25 7.10 14.38 -5.99
C GLY A 25 8.30 13.93 -5.15
N GLU A 26 8.15 13.87 -3.82
CA GLU A 26 9.22 13.49 -2.90
C GLU A 26 8.79 12.36 -1.95
N ASN A 27 7.54 12.36 -1.52
CA ASN A 27 6.97 11.41 -0.59
C ASN A 27 5.74 10.75 -1.18
N ALA A 28 5.60 9.44 -0.94
CA ALA A 28 4.41 8.68 -1.29
C ALA A 28 3.73 8.18 -0.01
N SER A 29 2.41 8.32 0.07
CA SER A 29 1.60 7.71 1.12
C SER A 29 0.53 6.85 0.47
N ILE A 30 0.43 5.59 0.87
CA ILE A 30 -0.54 4.63 0.33
C ILE A 30 -1.36 4.06 1.46
N TYR A 31 -2.68 4.23 1.37
CA TYR A 31 -3.60 3.69 2.36
C TYR A 31 -3.84 2.21 2.14
N VAL A 32 -3.71 1.43 3.20
CA VAL A 32 -4.05 0.01 3.24
C VAL A 32 -5.35 -0.13 4.00
N ASN A 33 -6.38 -0.59 3.30
CA ASN A 33 -7.72 -0.75 3.83
C ASN A 33 -7.84 -2.03 4.65
N HIS A 34 -7.43 -3.16 4.05
CA HIS A 34 -7.59 -4.51 4.62
C HIS A 34 -6.51 -5.49 4.13
N TRP A 35 -6.49 -6.67 4.75
CA TRP A 35 -5.73 -7.86 4.34
C TRP A 35 -4.21 -7.72 4.43
N LEU A 36 -3.72 -6.81 5.28
CA LEU A 36 -2.31 -6.77 5.62
C LEU A 36 -2.03 -7.84 6.67
N ASP A 37 -1.08 -8.73 6.40
CA ASP A 37 -0.50 -9.58 7.43
C ASP A 37 0.70 -8.87 8.07
N VAL A 38 0.83 -9.02 9.38
CA VAL A 38 1.89 -8.39 10.15
C VAL A 38 2.42 -9.35 11.20
N ASP A 39 3.69 -9.21 11.53
CA ASP A 39 4.29 -9.93 12.66
C ASP A 39 3.45 -9.75 13.95
N ALA A 40 3.38 -10.80 14.77
CA ALA A 40 2.58 -10.85 16.00
C ALA A 40 2.88 -9.69 16.97
N SER A 41 4.10 -9.15 16.94
CA SER A 41 4.51 -7.98 17.72
C SER A 41 3.77 -6.69 17.35
N LEU A 42 3.28 -6.58 16.10
CA LEU A 42 2.57 -5.41 15.60
C LEU A 42 1.05 -5.60 15.60
N THR A 43 0.55 -6.84 15.56
CA THR A 43 -0.89 -7.12 15.41
C THR A 43 -1.74 -6.38 16.44
N ASN A 44 -1.31 -6.31 17.71
CA ASN A 44 -2.09 -5.67 18.79
C ASN A 44 -2.16 -4.14 18.74
N GLU A 45 -1.37 -3.51 17.87
CA GLU A 45 -1.38 -2.07 17.67
C GLU A 45 -2.51 -1.62 16.74
N PHE A 46 -3.06 -2.53 15.94
CA PHE A 46 -4.12 -2.23 15.00
C PHE A 46 -5.50 -2.27 15.64
N SER A 47 -6.25 -1.18 15.42
CA SER A 47 -7.65 -1.05 15.87
C SER A 47 -8.62 -1.89 15.03
N ARG A 48 -8.28 -2.16 13.75
CA ARG A 48 -9.13 -2.91 12.81
C ARG A 48 -8.46 -4.21 12.39
N LYS A 49 -9.14 -5.33 12.65
CA LYS A 49 -8.72 -6.69 12.29
C LYS A 49 -9.94 -7.46 11.78
N ASN A 50 -9.74 -8.30 10.78
CA ASN A 50 -10.80 -9.21 10.34
C ASN A 50 -10.80 -10.50 11.18
N SER A 51 -11.73 -11.41 10.90
CA SER A 51 -11.86 -12.70 11.61
C SER A 51 -10.66 -13.64 11.45
N GLU A 52 -9.82 -13.41 10.44
CA GLU A 52 -8.61 -14.19 10.15
C GLU A 52 -7.35 -13.57 10.78
N GLY A 53 -7.48 -12.42 11.43
CA GLY A 53 -6.36 -11.73 12.08
C GLY A 53 -5.65 -10.71 11.21
N PHE A 54 -5.94 -10.65 9.90
CA PHE A 54 -5.39 -9.63 9.02
C PHE A 54 -5.86 -8.24 9.42
N VAL A 55 -4.94 -7.30 9.33
CA VAL A 55 -5.12 -5.91 9.76
C VAL A 55 -5.33 -4.99 8.56
N GLY A 56 -5.54 -3.71 8.84
CA GLY A 56 -5.65 -2.66 7.85
C GLY A 56 -5.83 -1.32 8.53
N HIS A 57 -6.37 -0.33 7.82
CA HIS A 57 -6.51 1.03 8.31
C HIS A 57 -5.17 1.63 8.77
N CYS A 58 -4.21 1.62 7.85
CA CYS A 58 -2.89 2.19 8.04
C CYS A 58 -2.37 2.84 6.75
N LEU A 59 -1.27 3.56 6.87
CA LEU A 59 -0.57 4.16 5.75
C LEU A 59 0.82 3.55 5.63
N PHE A 60 1.17 3.18 4.41
CA PHE A 60 2.55 3.00 4.00
C PHE A 60 3.10 4.35 3.56
N VAL A 61 4.09 4.87 4.28
CA VAL A 61 4.69 6.18 4.00
C VAL A 61 6.13 5.96 3.57
N PHE A 62 6.43 6.41 2.34
CA PHE A 62 7.74 6.33 1.73
C PHE A 62 8.29 7.74 1.57
N ARG A 63 9.50 8.00 2.07
CA ARG A 63 10.15 9.33 1.98
C ARG A 63 11.39 9.27 1.12
N GLY A 64 11.67 10.36 0.41
CA GLY A 64 12.81 10.42 -0.52
C GLY A 64 12.64 9.46 -1.68
N VAL A 65 11.46 9.49 -2.31
CA VAL A 65 11.09 8.63 -3.43
C VAL A 65 11.93 9.01 -4.66
N LYS A 66 12.71 8.04 -5.14
CA LYS A 66 13.49 8.13 -6.37
C LYS A 66 12.70 7.64 -7.58
N LYS A 67 11.99 6.54 -7.42
CA LYS A 67 11.12 5.97 -8.44
C LYS A 67 9.83 5.51 -7.81
N PHE A 68 8.75 5.69 -8.53
CA PHE A 68 7.44 5.17 -8.14
C PHE A 68 6.70 4.72 -9.38
N GLU A 69 6.38 3.44 -9.44
CA GLU A 69 5.51 2.85 -10.43
C GLU A 69 4.26 2.30 -9.72
N LEU A 70 3.09 2.76 -10.17
CA LEU A 70 1.80 2.21 -9.80
C LEU A 70 1.12 1.71 -11.07
N LYS A 71 0.78 0.43 -11.10
CA LYS A 71 0.04 -0.20 -12.20
C LYS A 71 -1.27 -0.77 -11.67
N VAL A 72 -2.38 -0.32 -12.23
CA VAL A 72 -3.72 -0.77 -11.89
C VAL A 72 -4.38 -1.40 -13.12
N THR A 73 -4.82 -2.65 -12.99
CA THR A 73 -5.56 -3.36 -14.04
C THR A 73 -6.93 -3.73 -13.49
N THR A 74 -7.99 -3.03 -13.93
CA THR A 74 -9.35 -3.38 -13.54
C THR A 74 -9.87 -4.54 -14.39
N TYR A 75 -10.83 -5.28 -13.85
CA TYR A 75 -11.52 -6.34 -14.57
C TYR A 75 -13.01 -6.33 -14.29
N ARG A 76 -13.77 -7.02 -15.13
CA ARG A 76 -15.18 -7.32 -14.91
C ARG A 76 -15.45 -8.79 -15.16
N LEU A 77 -16.44 -9.32 -14.45
CA LEU A 77 -16.96 -10.67 -14.70
C LEU A 77 -18.10 -10.58 -15.70
N VAL A 78 -17.97 -11.29 -16.82
CA VAL A 78 -19.03 -11.45 -17.82
C VAL A 78 -19.15 -12.95 -18.09
N ASP A 79 -20.33 -13.53 -17.88
CA ASP A 79 -20.60 -14.95 -18.09
C ASP A 79 -19.56 -15.88 -17.42
N GLN A 80 -19.20 -15.57 -16.15
CA GLN A 80 -18.17 -16.26 -15.35
C GLN A 80 -16.73 -16.17 -15.91
N GLN A 81 -16.49 -15.35 -16.92
CA GLN A 81 -15.16 -15.07 -17.45
C GLN A 81 -14.65 -13.72 -16.97
N THR A 82 -13.37 -13.66 -16.61
CA THR A 82 -12.69 -12.42 -16.24
C THR A 82 -12.22 -11.69 -17.49
N LEU A 83 -12.87 -10.55 -17.78
CA LEU A 83 -12.43 -9.64 -18.83
C LEU A 83 -11.57 -8.53 -18.22
N TRP A 84 -10.28 -8.56 -18.53
CA TRP A 84 -9.31 -7.57 -18.10
C TRP A 84 -9.34 -6.35 -19.02
N ASN A 85 -9.32 -5.16 -18.42
CA ASN A 85 -9.11 -3.92 -19.16
C ASN A 85 -7.60 -3.67 -19.33
N PRO A 86 -7.20 -2.82 -20.29
CA PRO A 86 -5.83 -2.34 -20.36
C PRO A 86 -5.39 -1.70 -19.03
N PRO A 87 -4.13 -1.91 -18.59
CA PRO A 87 -3.64 -1.33 -17.35
C PRO A 87 -3.51 0.20 -17.45
N ILE A 88 -3.77 0.87 -16.34
CA ILE A 88 -3.42 2.28 -16.12
C ILE A 88 -2.12 2.28 -15.31
N SER A 89 -1.11 2.98 -15.83
CA SER A 89 0.19 3.10 -15.18
C SER A 89 0.50 4.55 -14.86
N PHE A 90 0.94 4.79 -13.63
CA PHE A 90 1.60 6.01 -13.21
C PHE A 90 3.06 5.70 -12.94
N ILE A 91 3.97 6.45 -13.55
CA ILE A 91 5.42 6.23 -13.44
C ILE A 91 6.09 7.57 -13.14
N TYR A 92 6.89 7.58 -12.08
CA TYR A 92 7.76 8.67 -11.69
C TYR A 92 9.21 8.19 -11.60
N SER A 93 10.13 9.05 -12.02
CA SER A 93 11.57 8.86 -11.83
C SER A 93 12.20 10.23 -11.61
N GLY A 94 12.91 10.37 -10.50
CA GLY A 94 13.56 11.61 -10.08
C GLY A 94 14.98 11.37 -9.57
N GLU A 95 15.65 12.47 -9.23
CA GLU A 95 17.01 12.47 -8.70
C GLU A 95 16.98 12.55 -7.17
N ALA A 96 16.50 11.50 -6.50
CA ALA A 96 16.68 11.42 -5.06
C ALA A 96 18.15 11.14 -4.73
N GLY A 97 18.72 11.93 -3.82
CA GLY A 97 20.08 11.74 -3.31
C GLY A 97 20.17 10.65 -2.25
N GLY A 98 21.32 9.97 -2.16
CA GLY A 98 21.61 8.99 -1.11
C GLY A 98 21.24 7.55 -1.45
N SER A 99 21.28 6.68 -0.43
CA SER A 99 20.91 5.26 -0.54
C SER A 99 19.40 5.09 -0.51
N THR A 100 18.87 4.26 -1.40
CA THR A 100 17.45 3.91 -1.46
C THR A 100 17.27 2.40 -1.44
N LEU A 101 16.11 1.94 -0.96
CA LEU A 101 15.66 0.55 -1.01
C LEU A 101 14.48 0.43 -1.97
N LEU A 102 14.34 -0.76 -2.56
CA LEU A 102 13.22 -1.10 -3.43
C LEU A 102 12.13 -1.81 -2.63
N TYR A 103 10.92 -1.30 -2.71
CA TYR A 103 9.72 -1.83 -2.07
C TYR A 103 8.73 -2.26 -3.16
N ASN A 104 8.38 -3.55 -3.19
CA ASN A 104 7.41 -4.08 -4.15
C ASN A 104 6.24 -4.70 -3.40
N PHE A 105 5.03 -4.39 -3.84
CA PHE A 105 3.82 -4.89 -3.22
C PHE A 105 2.65 -4.89 -4.19
N GLU A 106 1.68 -5.76 -3.92
CA GLU A 106 0.60 -6.03 -4.86
C GLU A 106 -0.70 -6.35 -4.14
N GLY A 107 -1.81 -6.28 -4.88
CA GLY A 107 -3.12 -6.59 -4.34
C GLY A 107 -4.26 -5.99 -5.17
N SER A 108 -5.20 -5.34 -4.51
CA SER A 108 -6.41 -4.81 -5.15
C SER A 108 -6.75 -3.40 -4.66
N LEU A 109 -7.63 -2.69 -5.37
CA LEU A 109 -8.23 -1.44 -4.92
C LEU A 109 -9.53 -1.73 -4.16
N GLN A 110 -9.71 -1.08 -3.03
CA GLN A 110 -10.96 -1.16 -2.28
C GLN A 110 -12.14 -0.69 -3.15
N GLY A 111 -13.19 -1.50 -3.20
CA GLY A 111 -14.42 -1.21 -3.94
C GLY A 111 -14.36 -1.48 -5.45
N PHE A 112 -13.24 -1.96 -6.00
CA PHE A 112 -13.12 -2.24 -7.43
C PHE A 112 -12.51 -3.64 -7.69
N PRO A 113 -13.05 -4.43 -8.63
CA PRO A 113 -12.37 -5.62 -9.10
C PRO A 113 -11.12 -5.20 -9.90
N SER A 114 -9.95 -5.35 -9.27
CA SER A 114 -8.69 -4.93 -9.86
C SER A 114 -7.50 -5.75 -9.35
N SER A 115 -6.43 -5.76 -10.15
CA SER A 115 -5.08 -6.10 -9.72
C SER A 115 -4.25 -4.81 -9.67
N VAL A 116 -3.49 -4.64 -8.59
CA VAL A 116 -2.59 -3.52 -8.34
C VAL A 116 -1.19 -4.08 -8.16
N ALA A 117 -0.21 -3.48 -8.83
CA ALA A 117 1.22 -3.70 -8.57
C ALA A 117 1.88 -2.34 -8.34
N ILE A 118 2.65 -2.24 -7.26
CA ILE A 118 3.34 -1.02 -6.85
C ILE A 118 4.82 -1.34 -6.65
N SER A 119 5.67 -0.48 -7.19
CA SER A 119 7.12 -0.51 -7.00
C SER A 119 7.60 0.88 -6.62
N ILE A 120 8.26 1.00 -5.47
CA ILE A 120 8.78 2.27 -4.97
C ILE A 120 10.26 2.09 -4.61
N GLU A 121 11.12 2.93 -5.19
CA GLU A 121 12.48 3.12 -4.69
C GLU A 121 12.48 4.36 -3.79
N ALA A 122 12.76 4.21 -2.49
CA ALA A 122 12.73 5.30 -1.51
C ALA A 122 13.84 5.20 -0.47
N SER A 123 14.16 6.31 0.21
CA SER A 123 15.18 6.34 1.26
C SER A 123 14.72 5.67 2.55
N THR A 124 13.46 5.84 2.92
CA THR A 124 12.91 5.28 4.17
C THR A 124 11.46 4.84 3.99
N PHE A 125 11.05 3.93 4.87
CA PHE A 125 9.69 3.44 4.99
C PHE A 125 9.19 3.58 6.43
N GLU A 126 7.95 4.04 6.58
CA GLU A 126 7.22 4.12 7.84
C GLU A 126 5.83 3.50 7.67
N LEU A 127 5.40 2.76 8.69
CA LEU A 127 4.03 2.32 8.85
C LEU A 127 3.33 3.27 9.83
N GLN A 128 2.26 3.94 9.39
CA GLN A 128 1.41 4.74 10.27
C GLN A 128 0.09 4.00 10.52
N ILE A 129 -0.08 3.47 11.73
CA ILE A 129 -1.28 2.77 12.19
C ILE A 129 -2.28 3.80 12.68
N LEU A 130 -3.47 3.83 12.09
CA LEU A 130 -4.49 4.82 12.38
C LEU A 130 -5.38 4.39 13.57
N GLY A 131 -5.83 5.39 14.33
CA GLY A 131 -6.84 5.21 15.38
C GLY A 131 -8.19 4.83 14.79
N ALA A 132 -9.07 4.18 15.58
CA ALA A 132 -10.35 3.66 15.06
C ALA A 132 -11.23 4.72 14.35
N ASP A 133 -11.24 5.93 14.90
CA ASP A 133 -12.04 7.07 14.43
C ASP A 133 -11.25 8.06 13.56
N GLU A 134 -9.97 7.77 13.27
CA GLU A 134 -9.18 8.62 12.39
C GLU A 134 -9.62 8.41 10.94
N PRO A 135 -9.88 9.48 10.17
CA PRO A 135 -10.21 9.33 8.76
C PRO A 135 -8.98 8.79 8.01
N SER A 136 -9.21 7.83 7.11
CA SER A 136 -8.24 7.54 6.06
C SER A 136 -8.03 8.82 5.24
N ILE A 137 -6.79 9.24 5.03
CA ILE A 137 -6.41 10.49 4.35
C ILE A 137 -7.42 10.86 3.24
N GLY A 138 -7.94 12.09 3.34
CA GLY A 138 -8.70 12.78 2.31
C GLY A 138 -7.79 13.51 1.34
#